data_AF-A0A973FZP7-F1
#
_entry.id   AF-A0A973FZP7-F1
#
_cell.length_a   1.000
_cell.length_b   1.000
_cell.length_c   1.000
_cell.angle_alpha   90.00
_cell.angle_beta   90.00
_cell.angle_gamma   90.00
#
_symmetry.space_group_name_H-M   'P 1'
#
loop_
_entity.id
_entity.type
_entity.pdbx_description
1 polymer ?
#
loop_
_entity_poly.entity_id
_entity_poly.type
_entity_poly.pdbx_seq_one_letter_code
_entity_poly.pdbx_strand_id
1 'polypeptide(L)'
;MNENQLAFFPPENDGGNAERTKTPPQKPDLFLLDGMALVYRAFFALQRAGMKNREGMPTGAFYGFASALLKILETYRPNYLACAF
;
A
#
# COMPACT_ATOMS: atom_id res chain seq x y z
N MET A 1 -39.41 29.70 -26.21
CA MET A 1 -39.15 29.37 -24.80
C MET A 1 -39.65 27.96 -24.60
N ASN A 2 -38.72 27.06 -24.37
CA ASN A 2 -38.77 25.67 -24.78
C ASN A 2 -38.96 24.84 -23.52
N GLU A 3 -39.73 23.76 -23.58
CA GLU A 3 -40.17 22.95 -22.44
C GLU A 3 -39.04 22.24 -21.66
N ASN A 4 -37.76 22.48 -21.99
CA ASN A 4 -36.59 21.90 -21.33
C ASN A 4 -36.19 22.56 -19.99
N GLN A 5 -36.96 23.53 -19.48
CA GLN A 5 -36.62 24.22 -18.22
C GLN A 5 -37.43 23.76 -16.98
N LEU A 6 -38.33 22.77 -17.11
CA LEU A 6 -39.10 22.22 -15.99
C LEU A 6 -38.54 20.91 -15.39
N ALA A 7 -37.39 20.43 -15.87
CA ALA A 7 -36.70 19.28 -15.29
C ALA A 7 -35.83 19.63 -14.05
N PHE A 8 -35.98 20.83 -13.47
CA PHE A 8 -35.23 21.28 -12.28
C PHE A 8 -35.84 20.79 -10.96
N PHE A 9 -37.09 20.31 -10.96
CA PHE A 9 -37.71 19.71 -9.77
C PHE A 9 -37.65 18.18 -9.89
N PRO A 10 -36.96 17.47 -8.98
CA PRO A 10 -37.03 16.01 -8.95
C PRO A 10 -38.47 15.57 -8.64
N PRO A 11 -39.03 14.57 -9.34
CA PRO A 11 -40.33 14.01 -8.99
C PRO A 11 -40.29 13.39 -7.58
N GLU A 12 -41.37 13.60 -6.85
CA GLU A 12 -41.59 13.07 -5.50
C GLU A 12 -41.50 11.53 -5.47
N ASN A 13 -40.87 11.06 -4.39
CA ASN A 13 -40.51 9.69 -4.03
C ASN A 13 -41.63 8.66 -4.25
N ASP A 14 -41.56 7.90 -5.34
CA ASP A 14 -42.21 6.61 -5.54
C ASP A 14 -41.30 5.48 -5.03
N GLY A 15 -41.70 4.87 -3.92
CA GLY A 15 -40.92 3.86 -3.23
C GLY A 15 -40.49 2.70 -4.13
N GLY A 16 -39.21 2.34 -4.04
CA GLY A 16 -38.69 1.05 -4.49
C GLY A 16 -37.56 1.12 -5.50
N ASN A 17 -36.34 1.47 -5.06
CA ASN A 17 -35.14 0.75 -5.50
C ASN A 17 -33.95 1.01 -4.54
N ALA A 18 -33.74 0.09 -3.60
CA ALA A 18 -32.58 0.08 -2.70
C ALA A 18 -31.30 -0.50 -3.33
N GLU A 19 -31.13 -0.49 -4.67
CA GLU A 19 -30.04 -1.24 -5.34
C GLU A 19 -28.92 -0.42 -6.01
N ARG A 20 -28.78 0.90 -5.80
CA ARG A 20 -27.68 1.67 -6.43
C ARG A 20 -26.77 2.48 -5.51
N THR A 21 -26.32 1.86 -4.42
CA THR A 21 -25.06 2.23 -3.74
C THR A 21 -24.08 1.06 -3.72
N LYS A 22 -23.89 0.37 -4.85
CA LYS A 22 -22.70 -0.49 -5.00
C LYS A 22 -21.51 0.42 -5.30
N THR A 23 -20.82 0.86 -4.26
CA THR A 23 -19.47 1.42 -4.40
C THR A 23 -18.66 0.45 -5.28
N PRO A 24 -18.02 0.91 -6.38
CA PRO A 24 -17.26 0.02 -7.23
C PRO A 24 -16.23 -0.72 -6.37
N PRO A 25 -16.03 -2.03 -6.59
CA PRO A 25 -15.09 -2.81 -5.80
C PRO A 25 -13.71 -2.15 -5.90
N GLN A 26 -13.15 -1.76 -4.75
CA GLN A 26 -11.80 -1.21 -4.71
C GLN A 26 -10.82 -2.26 -5.23
N LYS A 27 -10.03 -1.89 -6.23
CA LYS A 27 -9.01 -2.78 -6.80
C LYS A 27 -7.96 -3.05 -5.72
N PRO A 28 -7.54 -4.32 -5.50
CA PRO A 28 -6.53 -4.62 -4.50
C PRO A 28 -5.16 -4.13 -4.95
N ASP A 29 -4.37 -3.63 -4.01
CA ASP A 29 -3.03 -3.09 -4.27
C ASP A 29 -1.96 -4.21 -4.22
N LEU A 30 -1.02 -4.16 -5.16
CA LEU A 30 0.14 -5.07 -5.23
C LEU A 30 1.44 -4.27 -5.09
N PHE A 31 2.26 -4.65 -4.11
CA PHE A 31 3.58 -4.08 -3.88
C PHE A 31 4.66 -5.05 -4.37
N LEU A 32 5.56 -4.57 -5.23
CA LEU A 32 6.70 -5.33 -5.75
C LEU A 32 7.99 -4.71 -5.22
N LEU A 33 8.80 -5.49 -4.52
CA LEU A 33 10.08 -5.07 -3.96
C LEU A 33 11.24 -5.67 -4.75
N ASP A 34 12.23 -4.84 -5.06
CA ASP A 34 13.57 -5.30 -5.46
C ASP A 34 14.37 -5.60 -4.18
N GLY A 35 14.47 -6.89 -3.86
CA GLY A 35 15.10 -7.36 -2.62
C GLY A 35 16.59 -7.06 -2.59
N MET A 36 17.31 -7.27 -3.69
CA MET A 36 18.76 -7.04 -3.73
C MET A 36 19.09 -5.55 -3.61
N ALA A 37 18.35 -4.67 -4.30
CA ALA A 37 18.53 -3.24 -4.15
C ALA A 37 18.23 -2.76 -2.72
N LEU A 38 17.20 -3.32 -2.08
CA LEU A 38 16.83 -2.95 -0.71
C LEU A 38 17.88 -3.42 0.32
N VAL A 39 18.39 -4.64 0.18
CA VAL A 39 19.47 -5.18 1.03
C VAL A 39 20.75 -4.37 0.85
N TYR A 40 21.12 -4.03 -0.40
CA TYR A 40 22.30 -3.20 -0.68
C TYR A 40 22.20 -1.83 -0.01
N ARG A 41 21.04 -1.15 -0.13
CA ARG A 41 20.80 0.12 0.56
C ARG A 41 20.87 -0.02 2.08
N ALA A 42 20.27 -1.07 2.65
CA ALA A 42 20.31 -1.33 4.09
C ALA A 42 21.74 -1.56 4.60
N PHE A 43 22.56 -2.29 3.84
CA PHE A 43 23.96 -2.54 4.17
C PHE A 43 24.74 -1.23 4.32
N PHE A 44 24.73 -0.35 3.30
CA PHE A 44 25.49 0.90 3.35
C PHE A 44 24.93 1.92 4.35
N ALA A 45 23.61 1.92 4.56
CA ALA A 45 22.99 2.79 5.56
C ALA A 45 23.45 2.47 6.99
N LEU A 46 23.66 1.19 7.30
CA LEU A 46 23.97 0.72 8.65
C LEU A 46 25.42 0.22 8.83
N GLN A 47 26.26 0.30 7.80
CA GLN A 47 27.64 -0.18 7.85
C GLN A 47 28.44 0.43 9.02
N ARG A 48 28.23 1.71 9.31
CA ARG A 48 28.91 2.43 10.41
C ARG A 48 28.35 2.14 11.80
N ALA A 49 27.18 1.52 11.89
CA ALA A 49 26.57 1.18 13.18
C ALA A 49 27.26 -0.01 13.87
N GLY A 50 28.15 -0.74 13.18
CA GLY A 50 28.94 -1.82 13.76
C GLY A 50 28.11 -3.00 14.28
N MET A 51 26.88 -3.16 13.80
CA MET A 51 25.94 -4.17 14.28
C MET A 51 26.43 -5.58 13.97
N LYS A 52 26.61 -6.38 15.02
CA LYS A 52 27.07 -7.77 14.96
C LYS A 52 26.32 -8.64 15.97
N ASN A 53 26.17 -9.93 15.68
CA ASN A 53 25.66 -10.90 16.64
C ASN A 53 26.77 -11.33 17.65
N ARG A 54 26.46 -12.26 18.57
CA ARG A 54 27.41 -12.76 19.57
C ARG A 54 28.63 -13.47 18.98
N GLU A 55 28.52 -13.98 17.75
CA GLU A 55 29.59 -14.64 17.01
C GLU A 55 30.41 -13.64 16.17
N GLY A 56 30.08 -12.35 16.23
CA GLY A 56 30.75 -11.30 15.45
C GLY A 56 30.27 -11.17 14.01
N MET A 57 29.23 -11.92 13.59
CA MET A 57 28.66 -11.84 12.24
C MET A 57 27.93 -10.51 12.05
N PRO A 58 28.20 -9.75 10.97
CA PRO A 58 27.48 -8.50 10.68
C PRO A 58 25.98 -8.73 10.46
N THR A 59 25.14 -7.92 11.10
CA THR A 59 23.67 -8.04 11.03
C THR A 59 22.95 -6.80 10.50
N GLY A 60 23.68 -5.71 10.25
CA GLY A 60 23.10 -4.42 9.87
C GLY A 60 22.22 -4.47 8.62
N ALA A 61 22.66 -5.17 7.56
CA ALA A 61 21.88 -5.28 6.32
C ALA A 61 20.51 -5.95 6.54
N PHE A 62 20.49 -7.06 7.28
CA PHE A 62 19.26 -7.77 7.63
C PHE A 62 18.34 -6.90 8.48
N TYR A 63 18.89 -6.21 9.49
CA TYR A 63 18.12 -5.33 10.35
C TYR A 63 17.47 -4.18 9.56
N GLY A 64 18.24 -3.52 8.67
CA GLY A 64 17.72 -2.43 7.85
C GLY A 64 16.68 -2.89 6.85
N PHE A 65 16.89 -4.03 6.19
CA PHE A 65 15.92 -4.63 5.28
C PHE A 65 14.60 -4.97 5.99
N ALA A 66 14.67 -5.69 7.12
CA ALA A 66 13.49 -6.08 7.88
C ALA A 66 12.73 -4.84 8.42
N SER A 67 13.46 -3.83 8.89
CA SER A 67 12.88 -2.56 9.36
C SER A 67 12.14 -1.82 8.24
N ALA A 68 12.73 -1.75 7.04
CA ALA A 68 12.09 -1.15 5.88
C ALA A 68 10.83 -1.93 5.45
N LEU A 69 10.90 -3.27 5.45
CA LEU A 69 9.75 -4.12 5.12
C LEU A 69 8.60 -3.94 6.11
N LEU A 70 8.89 -3.98 7.42
CA LEU A 70 7.89 -3.73 8.47
C LEU A 70 7.24 -2.36 8.30
N LYS A 71 8.05 -1.33 8.04
CA LYS A 71 7.55 0.03 7.80
C LYS A 71 6.58 0.08 6.62
N ILE A 72 6.86 -0.63 5.52
CA ILE A 72 5.97 -0.71 4.37
C ILE A 72 4.65 -1.38 4.74
N LEU A 73 4.71 -2.52 5.43
CA LEU A 73 3.52 -3.27 5.85
C LEU A 73 2.62 -2.45 6.79
N GLU A 74 3.21 -1.75 7.75
CA GLU A 74 2.48 -0.92 8.71
C GLU A 74 1.88 0.35 8.08
N THR A 75 2.61 0.98 7.16
CA THR A 75 2.22 2.26 6.56
C THR A 75 1.18 2.07 5.46
N TYR A 76 1.36 1.08 4.59
CA TYR A 76 0.54 0.94 3.38
C TYR A 76 -0.49 -0.18 3.48
N ARG A 77 -0.31 -1.15 4.39
CA ARG A 77 -1.19 -2.34 4.53
C ARG A 77 -1.62 -2.93 3.18
N PRO A 78 -0.65 -3.29 2.31
CA PRO A 78 -0.97 -3.74 0.95
C PRO A 78 -1.76 -5.06 0.99
N ASN A 79 -2.63 -5.27 0.00
CA ASN A 79 -3.35 -6.54 -0.14
C ASN A 79 -2.41 -7.67 -0.56
N TYR A 80 -1.44 -7.37 -1.41
CA TYR A 80 -0.44 -8.30 -1.90
C TYR A 80 0.96 -7.67 -1.86
N LEU A 81 1.95 -8.47 -1.51
CA LEU A 81 3.35 -8.08 -1.54
C LEU A 81 4.20 -9.23 -2.08
N ALA A 82 5.09 -8.92 -3.01
CA ALA A 82 6.12 -9.85 -3.48
C ALA A 82 7.49 -9.17 -3.48
N CYS A 83 8.52 -9.96 -3.24
CA CYS A 83 9.91 -9.52 -3.24
C CYS A 83 10.70 -10.36 -4.25
N ALA A 84 11.32 -9.72 -5.23
CA ALA A 84 12.18 -10.36 -6.23
C ALA A 84 13.64 -10.30 -5.80
N PHE A 85 14.44 -11.25 -6.27
CA PHE A 85 15.84 -11.45 -5.88
C PHE A 85 16.66 -11.96 -7.06
#